data_AF-A0A920J1Q9-F1
#
_entry.id   AF-A0A920J1Q9-F1
#
_cell.length_a   1.000
_cell.length_b   1.000
_cell.length_c   1.000
_cell.angle_alpha   90.00
_cell.angle_beta   90.00
_cell.angle_gamma   90.00
#
_symmetry.space_group_name_H-M   'P 1'
#
loop_
_entity.id
_entity.type
_entity.pdbx_description
1 polymer ?
#
loop_
_entity_poly.entity_id
_entity_poly.type
_entity_poly.pdbx_seq_one_letter_code
_entity_poly.pdbx_strand_id
1 'polypeptide(L)'
;MVNKLLGINKKLNKKVVEVILLSRNTSDIGLRIFNSIEHHGLEIKKAAFTGGNSPHTYAKSFGAHLFLSSEFSDCKSALKNGIAAARIIPGPKRKLDTNLLRVAFDGDAVIFSDESQSIFDKKGLKAFEMNEVSLAKKSLHGGPFKEFLFQLHKLQNYFFFEECPIRIALMTARHAPSHERVIRTLRDWNIRIDKCLFLGGQNKVDFLKDYQADIFFDDQKEICDLATD
;
A
#
# COMPACT_ATOMS: atom_id res chain seq x y z
N MET A 1 -0.92 -12.86 0.27
CA MET A 1 -0.09 -11.76 -0.26
C MET A 1 1.22 -12.21 -0.92
N VAL A 2 2.27 -12.67 -0.20
CA VAL A 2 3.61 -12.95 -0.78
C VAL A 2 3.57 -13.88 -2.00
N ASN A 3 2.81 -14.99 -1.92
CA ASN A 3 2.61 -15.89 -3.07
C ASN A 3 2.01 -15.20 -4.29
N LYS A 4 1.05 -14.29 -4.10
CA LYS A 4 0.41 -13.54 -5.20
C LYS A 4 1.40 -12.57 -5.85
N LEU A 5 2.21 -11.88 -5.05
CA LEU A 5 3.27 -10.99 -5.52
C LEU A 5 4.32 -11.75 -6.35
N LEU A 6 4.86 -12.86 -5.82
CA LEU A 6 5.84 -13.68 -6.54
C LEU A 6 5.23 -14.39 -7.76
N GLY A 7 3.93 -14.70 -7.72
CA GLY A 7 3.19 -15.27 -8.85
C GLY A 7 3.15 -14.37 -10.09
N ILE A 8 3.30 -13.05 -9.93
CA ILE A 8 3.39 -12.10 -11.06
C ILE A 8 4.61 -12.43 -11.93
N ASN A 9 5.73 -12.79 -11.32
CA ASN A 9 6.95 -13.16 -12.07
C ASN A 9 6.72 -14.38 -12.96
N LYS A 10 5.98 -15.37 -12.43
CA LYS A 10 5.65 -16.60 -13.16
C LYS A 10 4.75 -16.29 -14.36
N LYS A 11 3.75 -15.42 -14.19
CA LYS A 11 2.86 -14.99 -15.29
C LYS A 11 3.59 -14.25 -16.40
N LEU A 12 4.60 -13.44 -16.05
CA LEU A 12 5.38 -12.67 -17.03
C LEU A 12 6.61 -13.42 -17.55
N ASN A 13 6.91 -14.61 -17.00
CA ASN A 13 8.18 -15.30 -17.19
C ASN A 13 9.40 -14.36 -17.02
N LYS A 14 9.31 -13.43 -16.06
CA LYS A 14 10.29 -12.36 -15.83
C LYS A 14 10.30 -11.96 -14.37
N LYS A 15 11.49 -11.77 -13.79
CA LYS A 15 11.64 -11.32 -12.40
C LYS A 15 11.44 -9.80 -12.30
N VAL A 16 10.19 -9.37 -12.13
CA VAL A 16 9.80 -7.96 -11.97
C VAL A 16 9.43 -7.59 -10.53
N VAL A 17 9.10 -8.58 -9.70
CA VAL A 17 8.86 -8.45 -8.27
C VAL A 17 9.96 -9.19 -7.51
N GLU A 18 10.48 -8.57 -6.45
CA GLU A 18 11.40 -9.21 -5.52
C GLU A 18 10.91 -8.99 -4.10
N VAL A 19 10.95 -10.05 -3.29
CA VAL A 19 10.67 -10.00 -1.86
C VAL A 19 11.97 -10.28 -1.13
N ILE A 20 12.27 -9.44 -0.14
CA ILE A 20 13.54 -9.45 0.60
C ILE A 20 13.21 -9.61 2.08
N LEU A 21 13.84 -10.58 2.72
CA LEU A 21 13.67 -10.79 4.15
C LEU A 21 14.58 -9.86 4.94
N LEU A 22 14.01 -9.03 5.78
CA LEU A 22 14.75 -8.15 6.68
C LEU A 22 14.46 -8.58 8.13
N SER A 23 15.48 -9.06 8.83
CA SER A 23 15.33 -9.64 10.17
C SER A 23 16.25 -8.98 11.18
N ARG A 24 15.68 -8.71 12.36
CA ARG A 24 16.44 -8.31 13.55
C ARG A 24 17.21 -9.47 14.17
N ASN A 25 16.95 -10.71 13.77
CA ASN A 25 17.65 -11.86 14.33
C ASN A 25 19.11 -11.93 13.86
N THR A 26 19.90 -12.76 14.52
CA THR A 26 21.23 -13.17 14.03
C THR A 26 21.09 -14.14 12.86
N SER A 27 22.14 -14.27 12.05
CA SER A 27 22.21 -15.20 10.92
C SER A 27 21.98 -16.66 11.34
N ASP A 28 22.44 -17.04 12.52
CA ASP A 28 22.33 -18.42 13.03
C ASP A 28 20.87 -18.83 13.28
N ILE A 29 20.03 -17.89 13.72
CA ILE A 29 18.58 -18.07 13.85
C ILE A 29 17.90 -17.97 12.46
N GLY A 30 18.54 -17.29 11.52
CA GLY A 30 18.06 -17.07 10.16
C GLY A 30 17.82 -18.34 9.35
N LEU A 31 18.56 -19.44 9.63
CA LEU A 31 18.35 -20.74 8.99
C LEU A 31 16.91 -21.24 9.13
N ARG A 32 16.26 -21.03 10.28
CA ARG A 32 14.85 -21.43 10.48
C ARG A 32 13.91 -20.69 9.53
N ILE A 33 14.21 -19.43 9.22
CA ILE A 33 13.40 -18.63 8.31
C ILE A 33 13.59 -19.13 6.86
N PHE A 34 14.83 -19.44 6.46
CA PHE A 34 15.09 -20.02 5.15
C PHE A 34 14.46 -21.40 4.97
N ASN A 35 14.51 -22.26 6.00
CA ASN A 35 13.80 -23.55 5.97
C ASN A 35 12.29 -23.35 5.77
N SER A 36 11.70 -22.30 6.37
CA SER A 36 10.29 -21.97 6.15
C SER A 36 10.02 -21.43 4.73
N ILE A 37 10.92 -20.61 4.18
CA ILE A 37 10.87 -20.12 2.80
C ILE A 37 10.90 -21.31 1.82
N GLU A 38 11.82 -22.25 2.02
CA GLU A 38 11.95 -23.46 1.19
C GLU A 38 10.73 -24.38 1.34
N HIS A 39 10.29 -24.65 2.57
CA HIS A 39 9.11 -25.45 2.85
C HIS A 39 7.85 -24.92 2.15
N HIS A 40 7.72 -23.59 2.05
CA HIS A 40 6.62 -22.93 1.35
C HIS A 40 6.88 -22.67 -0.14
N GLY A 41 8.02 -23.07 -0.68
CA GLY A 41 8.39 -22.88 -2.09
C GLY A 41 8.46 -21.42 -2.52
N LEU A 42 8.84 -20.52 -1.61
CA LEU A 42 8.94 -19.09 -1.87
C LEU A 42 10.29 -18.76 -2.53
N GLU A 43 10.27 -18.08 -3.67
CA GLU A 43 11.49 -17.65 -4.38
C GLU A 43 12.15 -16.41 -3.74
N ILE A 44 12.39 -16.44 -2.42
CA ILE A 44 13.05 -15.38 -1.66
C ILE A 44 14.52 -15.74 -1.51
N LYS A 45 15.38 -15.02 -2.23
CA LYS A 45 16.84 -15.29 -2.29
C LYS A 45 17.69 -14.27 -1.54
N LYS A 46 17.12 -13.11 -1.18
CA LYS A 46 17.84 -12.03 -0.50
C LYS A 46 17.33 -11.89 0.92
N ALA A 47 18.26 -11.79 1.86
CA ALA A 47 17.96 -11.48 3.24
C ALA A 47 19.05 -10.61 3.87
N ALA A 48 18.69 -9.87 4.92
CA ALA A 48 19.63 -9.24 5.84
C ALA A 48 19.25 -9.55 7.29
N PHE A 49 20.27 -9.88 8.08
CA PHE A 49 20.17 -10.20 9.51
C PHE A 49 21.01 -9.20 10.28
N THR A 50 20.37 -8.43 11.16
CA THR A 50 20.98 -7.24 11.76
C THR A 50 21.38 -7.41 13.22
N GLY A 51 21.24 -8.62 13.79
CA GLY A 51 21.75 -8.96 15.11
C GLY A 51 21.21 -8.08 16.25
N GLY A 52 19.94 -7.68 16.16
CA GLY A 52 19.21 -6.88 17.13
C GLY A 52 18.89 -5.46 16.64
N ASN A 53 19.67 -4.96 15.68
CA ASN A 53 19.49 -3.59 15.16
C ASN A 53 18.30 -3.48 14.21
N SER A 54 17.76 -2.28 14.04
CA SER A 54 16.68 -2.05 13.07
C SER A 54 17.15 -2.34 11.63
N PRO A 55 16.38 -3.12 10.85
CA PRO A 55 16.79 -3.46 9.49
C PRO A 55 16.31 -2.45 8.43
N HIS A 56 15.58 -1.40 8.82
CA HIS A 56 15.02 -0.42 7.87
C HIS A 56 16.08 0.27 7.00
N THR A 57 17.30 0.44 7.52
CA THR A 57 18.43 1.06 6.81
C THR A 57 18.76 0.30 5.52
N TYR A 58 18.64 -1.03 5.55
CA TYR A 58 18.90 -1.88 4.39
C TYR A 58 17.78 -1.83 3.35
N ALA A 59 16.55 -1.50 3.74
CA ALA A 59 15.43 -1.40 2.80
C ALA A 59 15.74 -0.42 1.66
N LYS A 60 16.37 0.71 1.99
CA LYS A 60 16.82 1.70 1.00
C LYS A 60 17.90 1.14 0.08
N SER A 61 18.92 0.51 0.66
CA SER A 61 20.05 -0.08 -0.09
C SER A 61 19.60 -1.20 -1.03
N PHE A 62 18.53 -1.92 -0.66
CA PHE A 62 17.90 -2.91 -1.51
C PHE A 62 16.97 -2.32 -2.58
N GLY A 63 16.74 -1.01 -2.58
CA GLY A 63 15.81 -0.36 -3.51
C GLY A 63 14.34 -0.74 -3.25
N ALA A 64 13.96 -0.98 -1.99
CA ALA A 64 12.61 -1.37 -1.65
C ALA A 64 11.62 -0.23 -1.92
N HIS A 65 10.53 -0.55 -2.62
CA HIS A 65 9.41 0.38 -2.86
C HIS A 65 8.34 0.31 -1.76
N LEU A 66 8.33 -0.77 -0.98
CA LEU A 66 7.44 -0.98 0.16
C LEU A 66 8.20 -1.71 1.27
N PHE A 67 8.14 -1.17 2.48
CA PHE A 67 8.68 -1.79 3.69
C PHE A 67 7.54 -2.14 4.66
N LEU A 68 7.43 -3.42 5.01
CA LEU A 68 6.42 -3.90 5.95
C LEU A 68 7.11 -4.48 7.19
N SER A 69 6.69 -4.04 8.38
CA SER A 69 7.24 -4.53 9.65
C SER A 69 6.15 -4.62 10.71
N SER A 70 6.28 -5.53 11.67
CA SER A 70 5.45 -5.49 12.88
C SER A 70 5.89 -4.37 13.85
N GLU A 71 7.11 -3.85 13.66
CA GLU A 71 7.72 -2.83 14.51
C GLU A 71 7.41 -1.41 13.99
N PHE A 72 6.68 -0.63 14.80
CA PHE A 72 6.24 0.71 14.42
C PHE A 72 7.42 1.68 14.22
N SER A 73 8.45 1.59 15.07
CA SER A 73 9.63 2.46 14.98
C SER A 73 10.39 2.28 13.67
N ASP A 74 10.43 1.05 13.13
CA ASP A 74 11.05 0.74 11.84
C ASP A 74 10.27 1.37 10.69
N CYS A 75 8.94 1.25 10.72
CA CYS A 75 8.07 1.84 9.70
C CYS A 75 8.21 3.37 9.67
N LYS A 76 8.20 4.01 10.84
CA LYS A 76 8.41 5.46 10.96
C LYS A 76 9.77 5.88 10.40
N SER A 77 10.81 5.10 10.68
CA SER A 77 12.16 5.39 10.17
C SER A 77 12.27 5.19 8.66
N ALA A 78 11.60 4.17 8.10
CA ALA A 78 11.52 3.96 6.66
C ALA A 78 10.77 5.10 5.94
N LEU A 79 9.62 5.54 6.47
CA LEU A 79 8.86 6.69 5.93
C LEU A 79 9.70 7.97 5.89
N LYS A 80 10.43 8.27 6.99
CA LYS A 80 11.35 9.42 7.04
C LYS A 80 12.47 9.36 6.00
N ASN A 81 12.84 8.16 5.55
CA ASN A 81 13.85 7.94 4.53
C ASN A 81 13.27 7.87 3.10
N GLY A 82 11.98 8.19 2.92
CA GLY A 82 11.32 8.23 1.62
C GLY A 82 10.89 6.87 1.09
N ILE A 83 10.79 5.85 1.95
CA ILE A 83 10.29 4.51 1.59
C ILE A 83 8.87 4.38 2.11
N ALA A 84 7.92 4.04 1.24
CA ALA A 84 6.57 3.72 1.66
C ALA A 84 6.62 2.56 2.68
N ALA A 85 6.06 2.77 3.87
CA ALA A 85 6.12 1.76 4.91
C ALA A 85 4.84 1.69 5.74
N ALA A 86 4.48 0.47 6.12
CA ALA A 86 3.30 0.20 6.92
C ALA A 86 3.60 -0.82 8.02
N ARG A 87 2.97 -0.61 9.18
CA ARG A 87 2.96 -1.60 10.23
C ARG A 87 2.01 -2.73 9.87
N ILE A 88 2.47 -3.96 9.99
CA ILE A 88 1.63 -5.14 9.83
C ILE A 88 0.80 -5.33 11.09
N ILE A 89 -0.53 -5.39 10.93
CA ILE A 89 -1.46 -5.78 11.97
C ILE A 89 -1.78 -7.27 11.76
N PRO A 90 -1.46 -8.16 12.73
CA PRO A 90 -1.76 -9.58 12.60
C PRO A 90 -3.27 -9.81 12.56
N GLY A 91 -3.74 -10.59 11.58
CA GLY A 91 -5.14 -10.94 11.43
C GLY A 91 -5.36 -12.40 11.02
N PRO A 92 -6.61 -12.88 11.06
CA PRO A 92 -6.98 -14.18 10.55
C PRO A 92 -6.57 -14.33 9.08
N LYS A 93 -6.01 -15.49 8.74
CA LYS A 93 -5.66 -15.80 7.34
C LYS A 93 -6.93 -16.01 6.52
N ARG A 94 -7.42 -14.98 5.82
CA ARG A 94 -8.39 -15.15 4.74
C ARG A 94 -7.69 -15.73 3.51
N LYS A 95 -7.84 -17.04 3.28
CA LYS A 95 -7.46 -17.66 2.00
C LYS A 95 -8.59 -17.44 1.00
N LEU A 96 -8.42 -16.44 0.14
CA LEU A 96 -9.21 -16.35 -1.08
C LEU A 96 -8.54 -17.25 -2.11
N ASP A 97 -9.32 -18.16 -2.70
CA ASP A 97 -8.87 -19.10 -3.73
C ASP A 97 -8.75 -18.40 -5.10
N THR A 98 -7.98 -17.31 -5.13
CA THR A 98 -7.74 -16.54 -6.36
C THR A 98 -6.28 -16.11 -6.42
N ASN A 99 -5.74 -16.04 -7.63
CA ASN A 99 -4.39 -15.50 -7.90
C ASN A 99 -4.39 -13.98 -8.07
N LEU A 100 -5.51 -13.30 -7.79
CA LEU A 100 -5.62 -11.84 -7.89
C LEU A 100 -5.08 -11.19 -6.62
N LEU A 101 -4.09 -10.31 -6.77
CA LEU A 101 -3.62 -9.41 -5.72
C LEU A 101 -4.52 -8.18 -5.67
N ARG A 102 -5.34 -8.07 -4.63
CA ARG A 102 -6.20 -6.90 -4.39
C ARG A 102 -5.53 -5.97 -3.39
N VAL A 103 -5.14 -4.79 -3.85
CA VAL A 103 -4.55 -3.75 -3.00
C VAL A 103 -5.58 -2.63 -2.84
N ALA A 104 -5.79 -2.18 -1.62
CA ALA A 104 -6.62 -1.01 -1.34
C ALA A 104 -5.78 0.07 -0.63
N PHE A 105 -6.12 1.33 -0.86
CA PHE A 105 -5.49 2.47 -0.24
C PHE A 105 -6.55 3.47 0.22
N ASP A 106 -6.33 4.09 1.38
CA ASP A 106 -6.92 5.39 1.66
C ASP A 106 -6.33 6.48 0.76
N GLY A 107 -7.01 7.62 0.68
CA GLY A 107 -6.58 8.78 -0.08
C GLY A 107 -5.57 9.63 0.69
N ASP A 108 -6.10 10.49 1.57
CA ASP A 108 -5.33 11.54 2.22
C ASP A 108 -4.33 10.94 3.23
N ALA A 109 -3.17 11.57 3.39
CA ALA A 109 -2.04 11.05 4.17
C ALA A 109 -1.47 9.68 3.74
N VAL A 110 -2.05 9.02 2.72
CA VAL A 110 -1.58 7.74 2.17
C VAL A 110 -1.10 7.90 0.73
N ILE A 111 -2.00 8.02 -0.26
CA ILE A 111 -1.64 8.28 -1.67
C ILE A 111 -1.44 9.76 -1.92
N PHE A 112 -2.24 10.61 -1.27
CA PHE A 112 -2.16 12.06 -1.36
C PHE A 112 -1.52 12.64 -0.09
N SER A 113 -0.95 13.83 -0.20
CA SER A 113 -0.46 14.58 0.95
C SER A 113 -1.58 14.88 1.96
N ASP A 114 -1.22 15.14 3.21
CA ASP A 114 -2.13 15.56 4.29
C ASP A 114 -2.57 17.04 4.21
N GLU A 115 -2.19 17.78 3.17
CA GLU A 115 -2.52 19.20 3.01
C GLU A 115 -4.02 19.50 3.11
N SER A 116 -4.85 18.69 2.46
CA SER A 116 -6.31 18.87 2.50
C SER A 116 -6.88 18.55 3.88
N GLN A 117 -6.32 17.55 4.58
CA GLN A 117 -6.69 17.24 5.97
C GLN A 117 -6.33 18.41 6.90
N SER A 118 -5.15 19.03 6.73
CA SER A 118 -4.75 20.19 7.52
C SER A 118 -5.70 21.39 7.37
N ILE A 119 -6.29 21.59 6.19
CA ILE A 119 -7.29 22.63 5.96
C ILE A 119 -8.58 22.31 6.71
N PHE A 120 -9.04 21.07 6.64
CA PHE A 120 -10.22 20.60 7.38
C PHE A 120 -10.04 20.78 8.88
N ASP A 121 -8.93 20.32 9.45
CA ASP A 121 -8.66 20.39 10.89
C ASP A 121 -8.59 21.84 11.39
N LYS A 122 -8.03 22.75 10.60
CA LYS A 122 -7.83 24.17 10.99
C LYS A 122 -9.03 25.07 10.70
N LYS A 123 -9.79 24.80 9.64
CA LYS A 123 -10.79 25.73 9.08
C LYS A 123 -12.17 25.10 8.84
N GLY A 124 -12.33 23.82 9.11
CA GLY A 124 -13.59 23.09 8.98
C GLY A 124 -13.99 22.74 7.55
N LEU A 125 -15.13 22.03 7.44
CA LEU A 125 -15.63 21.43 6.20
C LEU A 125 -15.84 22.45 5.07
N LYS A 126 -16.45 23.60 5.36
CA LYS A 126 -16.76 24.61 4.33
C LYS A 126 -15.49 25.14 3.64
N ALA A 127 -14.44 25.40 4.42
CA ALA A 127 -13.16 25.87 3.88
C ALA A 127 -12.46 24.78 3.05
N PHE A 128 -12.54 23.53 3.51
CA PHE A 128 -12.06 22.37 2.75
C PHE A 128 -12.78 22.26 1.40
N GLU A 129 -14.11 22.29 1.38
CA GLU A 129 -14.89 22.17 0.13
C GLU A 129 -14.58 23.30 -0.85
N MET A 130 -14.51 24.55 -0.37
CA MET A 130 -14.13 25.69 -1.21
C MET A 130 -12.72 25.54 -1.79
N ASN A 131 -11.77 25.04 -1.00
CA ASN A 131 -10.41 24.76 -1.46
C ASN A 131 -10.40 23.66 -2.53
N GLU A 132 -11.11 22.56 -2.31
CA GLU A 132 -11.17 21.46 -3.27
C GLU A 132 -11.84 21.85 -4.59
N VAL A 133 -12.89 22.69 -4.55
CA VAL A 133 -13.55 23.23 -5.75
C VAL A 133 -12.64 24.20 -6.49
N SER A 134 -12.05 25.17 -5.78
CA SER A 134 -11.18 26.19 -6.41
C SER A 134 -9.92 25.59 -7.01
N LEU A 135 -9.39 24.51 -6.41
CA LEU A 135 -8.20 23.80 -6.86
C LEU A 135 -8.53 22.52 -7.63
N ALA A 136 -9.78 22.30 -8.06
CA ALA A 136 -10.19 21.06 -8.73
C ALA A 136 -9.29 20.70 -9.92
N LYS A 137 -8.81 21.70 -10.66
CA LYS A 137 -7.92 21.54 -11.83
C LYS A 137 -6.42 21.45 -11.47
N LYS A 138 -6.06 21.61 -10.21
CA LYS A 138 -4.68 21.49 -9.71
C LYS A 138 -4.54 20.16 -9.00
N SER A 139 -3.68 19.29 -9.53
CA SER A 139 -3.35 18.00 -8.92
C SER A 139 -3.03 18.11 -7.42
N LEU A 140 -3.45 17.11 -6.65
CA LEU A 140 -3.02 16.92 -5.26
C LEU A 140 -1.52 16.59 -5.23
N HIS A 141 -0.85 16.91 -4.13
CA HIS A 141 0.52 16.46 -3.91
C HIS A 141 0.53 14.97 -3.52
N GLY A 142 1.65 14.32 -3.78
CA GLY A 142 1.85 12.91 -3.46
C GLY A 142 2.05 12.68 -1.97
N GLY A 143 1.37 11.68 -1.43
CA GLY A 143 1.62 11.11 -0.11
C GLY A 143 2.71 10.04 -0.12
N PRO A 144 2.99 9.44 1.05
CA PRO A 144 4.08 8.47 1.23
C PRO A 144 3.96 7.22 0.36
N PHE A 145 2.75 6.80 -0.03
CA PHE A 145 2.53 5.62 -0.87
C PHE A 145 2.41 5.91 -2.36
N LYS A 146 2.53 7.18 -2.80
CA LYS A 146 2.44 7.54 -4.23
C LYS A 146 3.42 6.75 -5.09
N GLU A 147 4.69 6.66 -4.68
CA GLU A 147 5.70 5.95 -5.47
C GLU A 147 5.40 4.45 -5.52
N PHE A 148 4.97 3.84 -4.40
CA PHE A 148 4.57 2.44 -4.40
C PHE A 148 3.37 2.17 -5.32
N LEU A 149 2.37 3.04 -5.30
CA LEU A 149 1.23 2.99 -6.23
C LEU A 149 1.70 3.05 -7.69
N PHE A 150 2.66 3.93 -8.00
CA PHE A 150 3.23 4.03 -9.35
C PHE A 150 3.93 2.74 -9.78
N GLN A 151 4.63 2.05 -8.87
CA GLN A 151 5.26 0.76 -9.15
C GLN A 151 4.23 -0.35 -9.37
N LEU A 152 3.13 -0.38 -8.61
CA LEU A 152 2.01 -1.29 -8.88
C LEU A 152 1.39 -1.00 -10.26
N HIS A 153 1.20 0.26 -10.61
CA HIS A 153 0.69 0.67 -11.91
C HIS A 153 1.63 0.24 -13.06
N LYS A 154 2.95 0.40 -12.90
CA LYS A 154 3.94 -0.12 -13.86
C LYS A 154 3.79 -1.63 -14.06
N LEU A 155 3.55 -2.39 -12.97
CA LEU A 155 3.28 -3.82 -13.07
C LEU A 155 1.98 -4.12 -13.81
N GLN A 156 0.92 -3.32 -13.61
CA GLN A 156 -0.33 -3.47 -14.35
C GLN A 156 -0.13 -3.31 -15.87
N ASN A 157 0.77 -2.40 -16.31
CA ASN A 157 1.03 -2.13 -17.73
C ASN A 157 1.73 -3.27 -18.48
N TYR A 158 2.21 -4.31 -17.79
CA TYR A 158 2.69 -5.53 -18.45
C TYR A 158 1.58 -6.47 -18.90
N PHE A 159 0.31 -6.19 -18.55
CA PHE A 159 -0.82 -7.06 -18.81
C PHE A 159 -1.95 -6.31 -19.51
N PHE A 160 -2.73 -7.04 -20.31
CA PHE A 160 -4.07 -6.60 -20.68
C PHE A 160 -4.96 -6.52 -19.43
N PHE A 161 -6.01 -5.68 -19.51
CA PHE A 161 -6.84 -5.34 -18.35
C PHE A 161 -7.44 -6.59 -17.67
N GLU A 162 -7.96 -7.50 -18.49
CA GLU A 162 -8.68 -8.72 -18.10
C GLU A 162 -7.74 -9.73 -17.42
N GLU A 163 -6.51 -9.86 -17.91
CA GLU A 163 -5.53 -10.85 -17.46
C GLU A 163 -4.66 -10.36 -16.30
N CYS A 164 -4.65 -9.05 -16.07
CA CYS A 164 -3.83 -8.41 -15.06
C CYS A 164 -4.08 -9.04 -13.68
N PRO A 165 -3.06 -9.54 -12.98
CA PRO A 165 -3.23 -10.16 -11.67
C PRO A 165 -3.34 -9.15 -10.52
N ILE A 166 -3.28 -7.84 -10.79
CA ILE A 166 -3.32 -6.78 -9.77
C ILE A 166 -4.63 -6.00 -9.93
N ARG A 167 -5.34 -5.81 -8.82
CA ARG A 167 -6.49 -4.90 -8.71
C ARG A 167 -6.20 -3.87 -7.64
N ILE A 168 -6.29 -2.59 -7.99
CA ILE A 168 -6.03 -1.46 -7.10
C ILE A 168 -7.35 -0.75 -6.82
N ALA A 169 -7.64 -0.50 -5.55
CA ALA A 169 -8.76 0.30 -5.11
C ALA A 169 -8.30 1.53 -4.33
N LEU A 170 -8.94 2.66 -4.57
CA LEU A 170 -8.93 3.84 -3.71
C LEU A 170 -10.22 3.87 -2.91
N MET A 171 -10.15 3.94 -1.59
CA MET A 171 -11.30 4.03 -0.69
C MET A 171 -11.12 5.22 0.25
N THR A 172 -11.81 6.31 -0.01
CA THR A 172 -11.58 7.60 0.67
C THR A 172 -12.85 8.14 1.30
N ALA A 173 -12.70 8.88 2.40
CA ALA A 173 -13.79 9.64 3.02
C ALA A 173 -14.26 10.85 2.18
N ARG A 174 -13.46 11.28 1.19
CA ARG A 174 -13.85 12.33 0.24
C ARG A 174 -15.18 11.99 -0.45
N HIS A 175 -15.97 13.01 -0.72
CA HIS A 175 -17.27 12.92 -1.40
C HIS A 175 -17.47 14.09 -2.37
N ALA A 176 -18.60 14.16 -3.09
CA ALA A 176 -18.91 15.34 -3.90
C ALA A 176 -19.03 16.59 -3.02
N PRO A 177 -18.36 17.71 -3.38
CA PRO A 177 -17.72 18.00 -4.67
C PRO A 177 -16.22 17.64 -4.79
N SER A 178 -15.56 17.26 -3.70
CA SER A 178 -14.10 17.01 -3.64
C SER A 178 -13.56 15.84 -4.50
N HIS A 179 -14.42 14.96 -5.01
CA HIS A 179 -14.01 13.80 -5.83
C HIS A 179 -13.37 14.20 -7.17
N GLU A 180 -13.74 15.35 -7.75
CA GLU A 180 -13.22 15.78 -9.05
C GLU A 180 -11.69 15.91 -9.04
N ARG A 181 -11.15 16.54 -7.99
CA ARG A 181 -9.70 16.78 -7.86
C ARG A 181 -8.92 15.48 -7.74
N VAL A 182 -9.47 14.48 -7.04
CA VAL A 182 -8.89 13.14 -6.93
C VAL A 182 -8.79 12.47 -8.30
N ILE A 183 -9.89 12.46 -9.05
CA ILE A 183 -9.95 11.83 -10.39
C ILE A 183 -8.98 12.52 -11.36
N ARG A 184 -8.95 13.86 -11.35
CA ARG A 184 -8.01 14.63 -12.17
C ARG A 184 -6.57 14.35 -11.78
N THR A 185 -6.26 14.28 -10.48
CA THR A 185 -4.91 13.96 -10.01
C THR A 185 -4.45 12.59 -10.52
N LEU A 186 -5.28 11.55 -10.39
CA LEU A 186 -4.94 10.21 -10.88
C LEU A 186 -4.76 10.19 -12.41
N ARG A 187 -5.57 10.97 -13.15
CA ARG A 187 -5.43 11.15 -14.59
C ARG A 187 -4.13 11.88 -14.96
N ASP A 188 -3.81 12.97 -14.28
CA ASP A 188 -2.59 13.76 -14.50
C ASP A 188 -1.33 12.92 -14.19
N TRP A 189 -1.40 12.05 -13.18
CA TRP A 189 -0.34 11.08 -12.88
C TRP A 189 -0.31 9.89 -13.84
N ASN A 190 -1.29 9.77 -14.73
CA ASN A 190 -1.49 8.65 -15.64
C ASN A 190 -1.51 7.29 -14.91
N ILE A 191 -2.20 7.22 -13.77
CA ILE A 191 -2.30 6.00 -12.95
C ILE A 191 -3.69 5.38 -13.14
N ARG A 192 -3.70 4.09 -13.46
CA ARG A 192 -4.91 3.27 -13.46
C ARG A 192 -5.26 2.84 -12.04
N ILE A 193 -6.52 3.07 -11.65
CA ILE A 193 -7.16 2.49 -10.46
C ILE A 193 -8.37 1.70 -10.95
N ASP A 194 -8.56 0.47 -10.44
CA ASP A 194 -9.65 -0.41 -10.87
C ASP A 194 -10.99 -0.07 -10.17
N LYS A 195 -10.93 0.44 -8.93
CA LYS A 195 -12.11 0.91 -8.19
C LYS A 195 -11.81 2.18 -7.40
N CYS A 196 -12.64 3.21 -7.53
CA CYS A 196 -12.60 4.40 -6.68
C CYS A 196 -13.91 4.51 -5.90
N LEU A 197 -13.83 4.45 -4.58
CA LEU A 197 -14.97 4.55 -3.67
C LEU A 197 -14.86 5.83 -2.86
N PHE A 198 -15.84 6.72 -3.05
CA PHE A 198 -15.97 8.00 -2.36
C PHE A 198 -17.06 7.86 -1.29
N LEU A 199 -16.66 7.61 -0.05
CA LEU A 199 -17.55 7.07 0.97
C LEU A 199 -18.37 8.12 1.71
N GLY A 200 -17.92 9.38 1.77
CA GLY A 200 -18.68 10.47 2.38
C GLY A 200 -19.20 10.19 3.80
N GLY A 201 -18.39 9.54 4.64
CA GLY A 201 -18.75 9.18 6.02
C GLY A 201 -19.37 7.80 6.21
N GLN A 202 -19.56 7.02 5.14
CA GLN A 202 -19.97 5.62 5.25
C GLN A 202 -18.89 4.74 5.89
N ASN A 203 -19.29 3.61 6.47
CA ASN A 203 -18.38 2.68 7.14
C ASN A 203 -17.42 2.00 6.15
N LYS A 204 -16.16 2.46 6.12
CA LYS A 204 -15.11 1.95 5.22
C LYS A 204 -14.86 0.44 5.37
N VAL A 205 -15.04 -0.10 6.58
CA VAL A 205 -14.78 -1.52 6.88
C VAL A 205 -15.68 -2.44 6.06
N ASP A 206 -16.94 -2.07 5.85
CA ASP A 206 -17.88 -2.90 5.09
C ASP A 206 -17.46 -2.99 3.61
N PHE A 207 -17.04 -1.87 3.02
CA PHE A 207 -16.53 -1.84 1.65
C PHE A 207 -15.20 -2.60 1.49
N LEU A 208 -14.34 -2.58 2.51
CA LEU A 208 -13.10 -3.37 2.52
C LEU A 208 -13.40 -4.88 2.55
N LYS A 209 -14.42 -5.30 3.32
CA LYS A 209 -14.90 -6.68 3.37
C LYS A 209 -15.44 -7.12 2.00
N ASP A 210 -16.26 -6.28 1.36
CA ASP A 210 -16.81 -6.56 0.02
C ASP A 210 -15.73 -6.61 -1.07
N TYR A 211 -14.72 -5.73 -0.98
CA TYR A 211 -13.61 -5.74 -1.93
C TYR A 211 -12.64 -6.91 -1.72
N GLN A 212 -12.60 -7.46 -0.50
CA GLN A 212 -11.72 -8.56 -0.11
C GLN A 212 -10.25 -8.28 -0.41
N ALA A 213 -9.74 -7.14 0.08
CA ALA A 213 -8.35 -6.73 -0.10
C ALA A 213 -7.37 -7.77 0.49
N ASP A 214 -6.27 -8.05 -0.22
CA ASP A 214 -5.13 -8.79 0.32
C ASP A 214 -4.28 -7.93 1.25
N ILE A 215 -4.26 -6.62 0.98
CA ILE A 215 -3.60 -5.61 1.78
C ILE A 215 -4.31 -4.27 1.62
N PHE A 216 -4.43 -3.56 2.73
CA PHE A 216 -5.03 -2.23 2.80
C PHE A 216 -4.09 -1.30 3.57
N PHE A 217 -3.97 -0.06 3.11
CA PHE A 217 -3.16 0.99 3.73
C PHE A 217 -4.06 2.17 4.12
N ASP A 218 -4.05 2.51 5.41
CA ASP A 218 -4.79 3.63 5.99
C ASP A 218 -3.91 4.28 7.07
N ASP A 219 -4.07 5.58 7.27
CA ASP A 219 -3.41 6.32 8.34
C ASP A 219 -4.16 6.21 9.68
N GLN A 220 -5.43 5.81 9.65
CA GLN A 220 -6.27 5.61 10.83
C GLN A 220 -6.15 4.19 11.37
N LYS A 221 -5.61 4.09 12.60
CA LYS A 221 -5.38 2.81 13.27
C LYS A 221 -6.70 2.07 13.52
N GLU A 222 -7.75 2.78 13.92
CA GLU A 222 -9.06 2.20 14.22
C GLU A 222 -9.65 1.47 13.02
N ILE A 223 -9.54 2.06 11.81
CA ILE A 223 -9.99 1.42 10.58
C ILE A 223 -9.15 0.17 10.29
N CYS A 224 -7.82 0.25 10.45
CA CYS A 224 -6.94 -0.90 10.21
C CYS A 224 -7.23 -2.06 11.18
N ASP A 225 -7.45 -1.76 12.46
CA ASP A 225 -7.80 -2.75 13.49
C ASP A 225 -9.14 -3.41 13.12
N LEU A 226 -10.20 -2.63 12.83
CA LEU A 226 -11.53 -3.15 12.48
C LEU A 226 -11.58 -3.90 11.14
N ALA A 227 -10.74 -3.52 10.17
CA ALA A 227 -10.65 -4.21 8.89
C ALA A 227 -9.94 -5.56 8.98
N THR A 228 -9.21 -5.80 10.07
CA THR A 228 -8.50 -7.05 10.33
C THR A 228 -9.45 -8.15 10.81
N ASP A 229 -10.59 -7.80 11.40
CA ASP A 229 -11.65 -8.71 11.87
C ASP A 229 -12.50 -9.33 10.72
#